data_AF-A0A382ZQE9-F1
#
_entry.id   AF-A0A382ZQE9-F1
#
_cell.length_a   1.000
_cell.length_b   1.000
_cell.length_c   1.000
_cell.angle_alpha   90.00
_cell.angle_beta   90.00
_cell.angle_gamma   90.00
#
_symmetry.space_group_name_H-M   'P 1'
#
loop_
_entity.id
_entity.type
_entity.pdbx_description
1 polymer ?
#
loop_
_entity_poly.entity_id
_entity_poly.type
_entity_poly.pdbx_seq_one_letter_code
_entity_poly.pdbx_strand_id
1 'polypeptide(L)'
;MNCLSISGDELRDLLLSVGSHQQQRRLSPVEVANLFQREINAGASVSDCARLVHLDGSTMVNRFLKLRELDPAIQHNVGWGQSGATIGFTIASEVAKLPRADHVPSVRAVLELSLKKNEVLQIVQVRRKTGRELESVIDQIVKTRPTFIKKYLFLGSITNENIKRHLLEKNQEERDNLLQLILIELALSDSEGARLGGDKFSIIGGEAFAERTKCLEPDFETAINNQLGKLVSE
;
A
#
# COMPACT_ATOMS: atom_id res chain seq x y z
N MET A 1 -3.14 43.02 26.59
CA MET A 1 -2.18 42.09 25.95
C MET A 1 -1.90 41.01 26.97
N ASN A 2 -2.31 39.76 26.72
CA ASN A 2 -1.95 38.65 27.59
C ASN A 2 -0.45 38.40 27.45
N CYS A 3 0.28 38.35 28.57
CA CYS A 3 1.68 37.92 28.56
C CYS A 3 1.73 36.47 28.10
N LEU A 4 2.45 36.19 27.01
CA LEU A 4 2.73 34.82 26.57
C LEU A 4 3.60 34.13 27.62
N SER A 5 3.33 32.86 27.94
CA SER A 5 4.17 32.09 28.87
C SER A 5 5.31 31.34 28.15
N ILE A 6 5.24 31.22 26.82
CA ILE A 6 6.30 30.64 25.97
C ILE A 6 7.51 31.59 25.89
N SER A 7 8.70 31.04 26.11
CA SER A 7 9.98 31.74 25.92
C SER A 7 10.26 32.08 24.45
N GLY A 8 11.16 33.03 24.18
CA GLY A 8 11.52 33.41 22.81
C GLY A 8 12.06 32.24 21.97
N ASP A 9 12.85 31.35 22.56
CA ASP A 9 13.40 30.17 21.89
C ASP A 9 12.32 29.13 21.55
N GLU A 10 11.44 28.83 22.50
CA GLU A 10 10.33 27.90 22.27
C GLU A 10 9.34 28.44 21.23
N LEU A 11 9.09 29.75 21.21
CA LEU A 11 8.22 30.37 20.19
C LEU A 11 8.85 30.24 18.80
N ARG A 12 10.16 30.48 18.68
CA ARG A 12 10.89 30.27 17.43
C ARG A 12 10.78 28.83 16.97
N ASP A 13 11.00 27.87 17.87
CA ASP A 13 10.96 26.44 17.54
C ASP A 13 9.55 25.97 17.17
N LEU A 14 8.53 26.51 17.84
CA LEU A 14 7.12 26.30 17.52
C LEU A 14 6.77 26.82 16.12
N LEU A 15 7.17 28.06 15.80
CA LEU A 15 6.96 28.66 14.47
C LEU A 15 7.63 27.84 13.36
N LEU A 16 8.88 27.43 13.59
CA LEU A 16 9.64 26.63 12.63
C LEU A 16 9.10 25.21 12.47
N SER A 17 8.33 24.70 13.44
CA SER A 17 7.74 23.36 13.38
C SER A 17 6.35 23.35 12.74
N VAL A 18 5.51 24.35 13.02
CA VAL A 18 4.12 24.40 12.54
C VAL A 18 4.00 25.05 11.16
N GLY A 19 4.72 26.16 10.95
CA GLY A 19 4.58 27.01 9.74
C GLY A 19 5.47 26.60 8.57
N SER A 20 6.26 25.52 8.70
CA SER A 20 7.21 25.12 7.68
C SER A 20 6.88 23.74 7.08
N HIS A 21 7.06 23.59 5.78
CA HIS A 21 7.13 22.29 5.10
C HIS A 21 8.55 21.69 5.14
N GLN A 22 9.37 22.10 6.11
CA GLN A 22 10.73 21.58 6.24
C GLN A 22 10.71 20.11 6.65
N GLN A 23 11.64 19.32 6.09
CA GLN A 23 11.79 17.91 6.45
C GLN A 23 12.27 17.73 7.90
N GLN A 24 13.04 18.68 8.43
CA GLN A 24 13.55 18.67 9.80
C GLN A 24 12.86 19.75 10.63
N ARG A 25 11.73 19.38 11.25
CA ARG A 25 11.04 20.23 12.22
C ARG A 25 11.68 20.06 13.59
N ARG A 26 11.77 21.16 14.35
CA ARG A 26 12.49 21.21 15.64
C ARG A 26 11.75 20.53 16.77
N LEU A 27 10.42 20.60 16.75
CA LEU A 27 9.53 19.97 17.73
C LEU A 27 8.71 18.89 17.06
N SER A 28 8.48 17.79 17.73
CA SER A 28 7.48 16.77 17.38
C SER A 28 6.05 17.33 17.52
N PRO A 29 5.05 16.70 16.87
CA PRO A 29 3.66 17.12 17.04
C PRO A 29 3.17 17.10 18.49
N VAL A 30 3.66 16.16 19.32
CA VAL A 30 3.28 16.06 20.74
C VAL A 30 3.90 17.20 21.56
N GLU A 31 5.16 17.58 21.28
CA GLU A 31 5.79 18.73 21.93
C GLU A 31 5.07 20.04 21.58
N VAL A 32 4.69 20.20 20.31
CA VAL A 32 3.83 21.32 19.87
C VAL A 32 2.52 21.35 20.65
N ALA A 33 1.86 20.21 20.81
CA ALA A 33 0.62 20.11 21.59
C ALA A 33 0.81 20.50 23.06
N ASN A 34 1.94 20.13 23.66
CA ASN A 34 2.27 20.48 25.04
C ASN A 34 2.50 21.99 25.22
N LEU A 35 3.17 22.65 24.27
CA LEU A 35 3.35 24.11 24.28
C LEU A 35 2.01 24.84 24.16
N PHE A 36 1.13 24.42 23.24
CA PHE A 36 -0.21 25.01 23.14
C PHE A 36 -1.03 24.81 24.41
N GLN A 37 -0.97 23.63 25.02
CA GLN A 37 -1.67 23.40 26.29
C GLN A 37 -1.15 24.33 27.39
N ARG A 38 0.17 24.54 27.46
CA ARG A 38 0.77 25.41 28.47
C ARG A 38 0.26 26.85 28.35
N GLU A 39 0.18 27.38 27.13
CA GLU A 39 -0.41 28.70 26.89
C GLU A 39 -1.89 28.76 27.27
N ILE A 40 -2.65 27.71 26.94
CA ILE A 40 -4.08 27.64 27.32
C ILE A 40 -4.23 27.64 28.84
N ASN A 41 -3.37 26.90 29.55
CA ASN A 41 -3.35 26.89 31.02
C ASN A 41 -2.94 28.25 31.60
N ALA A 42 -2.15 29.05 30.87
CA ALA A 42 -1.80 30.42 31.23
C ALA A 42 -2.90 31.46 30.88
N GLY A 43 -4.04 31.01 30.34
CA GLY A 43 -5.20 31.85 30.04
C GLY A 43 -5.33 32.26 28.57
N ALA A 44 -4.49 31.74 27.67
CA ALA A 44 -4.67 31.95 26.23
C ALA A 44 -5.87 31.16 25.70
N SER A 45 -6.58 31.70 24.72
CA SER A 45 -7.58 30.93 23.97
C SER A 45 -6.92 30.08 22.87
N VAL A 46 -7.64 29.08 22.35
CA VAL A 46 -7.20 28.32 21.17
C VAL A 46 -6.98 29.23 19.95
N SER A 47 -7.77 30.31 19.85
CA SER A 47 -7.63 31.33 18.80
C SER A 47 -6.34 32.13 18.96
N ASP A 48 -5.95 32.46 20.19
CA ASP A 48 -4.65 33.09 20.48
C ASP A 48 -3.50 32.19 20.06
N CYS A 49 -3.57 30.90 20.39
CA CYS A 49 -2.59 29.91 19.98
C CYS A 49 -2.48 29.80 18.45
N ALA A 50 -3.61 29.82 17.72
CA ALA A 50 -3.59 29.78 16.26
C ALA A 50 -2.93 31.03 15.66
N ARG A 51 -3.28 32.22 16.19
CA ARG A 51 -2.66 33.49 15.78
C ARG A 51 -1.16 33.52 16.07
N LEU A 52 -0.73 32.95 17.20
CA LEU A 52 0.68 32.89 17.59
C LEU A 52 1.56 32.20 16.54
N VAL A 53 1.01 31.20 15.84
CA VAL A 53 1.73 30.41 14.81
C VAL A 53 1.25 30.68 13.39
N HIS A 54 0.52 31.78 13.18
CA HIS A 54 0.01 32.21 11.87
C HIS A 54 -0.85 31.14 11.16
N LEU A 55 -1.67 30.40 11.91
CA LEU A 55 -2.62 29.44 11.36
C LEU A 55 -3.99 30.08 11.13
N ASP A 56 -4.61 29.72 10.01
CA ASP A 56 -5.99 30.10 9.71
C ASP A 56 -6.97 29.28 10.56
N GLY A 57 -7.37 29.88 11.68
CA GLY A 57 -8.37 29.32 12.60
C GLY A 57 -7.85 28.24 13.55
N SER A 58 -8.75 27.72 14.39
CA SER A 58 -8.42 26.86 15.53
C SER A 58 -8.32 25.37 15.21
N THR A 59 -8.71 24.94 14.00
CA THR A 59 -8.83 23.52 13.62
C THR A 59 -7.51 22.76 13.79
N MET A 60 -6.40 23.34 13.35
CA MET A 60 -5.08 22.69 13.44
C MET A 60 -4.56 22.64 14.88
N VAL A 61 -4.73 23.70 15.66
CA VAL A 61 -4.39 23.71 17.09
C VAL A 61 -5.17 22.63 17.83
N ASN A 62 -6.48 22.52 17.59
CA ASN A 62 -7.32 21.46 18.17
C ASN A 62 -6.83 20.05 17.79
N ARG A 63 -6.30 19.85 16.57
CA ARG A 63 -5.71 18.56 16.18
C ARG A 63 -4.42 18.25 16.94
N PHE A 64 -3.56 19.24 17.21
CA PHE A 64 -2.40 19.05 18.08
C PHE A 64 -2.83 18.69 19.50
N LEU A 65 -3.74 19.45 20.09
CA LEU A 65 -4.22 19.22 21.46
C LEU A 65 -4.78 17.80 21.64
N LYS A 66 -5.49 17.26 20.63
CA LYS A 66 -5.97 15.87 20.64
C LYS A 66 -4.88 14.81 20.78
N LEU A 67 -3.65 15.08 20.36
CA LEU A 67 -2.57 14.11 20.52
C LEU A 67 -2.26 13.84 22.00
N ARG A 68 -2.58 14.78 22.90
CA ARG A 68 -2.43 14.59 24.35
C ARG A 68 -3.44 13.59 24.92
N GLU A 69 -4.51 13.31 24.19
CA GLU A 69 -5.53 12.31 24.55
C GLU A 69 -5.09 10.89 24.17
N LEU A 70 -4.05 10.75 23.32
CA LEU A 70 -3.46 9.44 23.01
C LEU A 70 -2.90 8.78 24.25
N ASP A 71 -2.82 7.46 24.20
CA ASP A 71 -2.18 6.73 25.29
C ASP A 71 -0.70 7.15 25.40
N PRO A 72 -0.20 7.52 26.60
CA PRO A 72 1.18 7.95 26.80
C PRO A 72 2.20 6.95 26.25
N ALA A 73 1.88 5.65 26.26
CA ALA A 73 2.75 4.61 25.74
C ALA A 73 3.05 4.77 24.25
N ILE A 74 2.20 5.45 23.46
CA ILE A 74 2.36 5.60 22.01
C ILE A 74 2.65 7.04 21.55
N GLN A 75 2.64 8.03 22.46
CA GLN A 75 2.86 9.42 22.09
C GLN A 75 4.23 9.63 21.43
N HIS A 76 5.24 8.87 21.86
CA HIS A 76 6.59 8.90 21.27
C HIS A 76 6.64 8.37 19.82
N ASN A 77 5.63 7.60 19.37
CA ASN A 77 5.55 7.14 17.98
C ASN A 77 4.96 8.21 17.05
N VAL A 78 4.49 9.35 17.56
CA VAL A 78 3.85 10.38 16.73
C VAL A 78 4.91 11.29 16.09
N GLY A 79 5.07 11.14 14.78
CA GLY A 79 5.94 11.98 13.97
C GLY A 79 5.17 12.91 13.04
N TRP A 80 5.88 13.81 12.37
CA TRP A 80 5.28 14.66 11.32
C TRP A 80 4.88 13.88 10.08
N GLY A 81 5.59 12.79 9.80
CA GLY A 81 5.31 11.83 8.75
C GLY A 81 5.30 10.40 9.28
N GLN A 82 4.80 9.50 8.45
CA GLN A 82 4.88 8.06 8.72
C GLN A 82 6.26 7.54 8.31
N SER A 83 6.86 6.71 9.15
CA SER A 83 8.11 6.00 8.90
C SER A 83 7.97 4.55 9.40
N GLY A 84 9.04 3.75 9.35
CA GLY A 84 9.02 2.40 9.91
C GLY A 84 8.79 2.34 11.43
N ALA A 85 9.02 3.45 12.16
CA ALA A 85 8.88 3.51 13.62
C ALA A 85 7.90 4.59 14.12
N THR A 86 7.39 5.44 13.22
CA THR A 86 6.50 6.56 13.59
C THR A 86 5.24 6.57 12.75
N ILE A 87 4.13 6.98 13.35
CA ILE A 87 2.89 7.30 12.65
C ILE A 87 2.84 8.80 12.36
N GLY A 88 2.27 9.18 11.21
CA GLY A 88 2.14 10.58 10.86
C GLY A 88 1.10 11.31 11.71
N PHE A 89 1.33 12.60 11.97
CA PHE A 89 0.45 13.50 12.74
C PHE A 89 -1.04 13.34 12.42
N THR A 90 -1.38 13.30 11.12
CA THR A 90 -2.78 13.18 10.72
C THR A 90 -3.37 11.84 11.18
N ILE A 91 -2.64 10.74 11.02
CA ILE A 91 -3.07 9.41 11.46
C ILE A 91 -3.24 9.39 12.98
N ALA A 92 -2.24 9.90 13.72
CA ALA A 92 -2.31 9.99 15.18
C ALA A 92 -3.53 10.77 15.67
N SER A 93 -3.86 11.90 15.03
CA SER A 93 -5.03 12.72 15.37
C SER A 93 -6.38 12.02 15.10
N GLU A 94 -6.39 11.04 14.20
CA GLU A 94 -7.57 10.20 13.94
C GLU A 94 -7.66 9.05 14.94
N VAL A 95 -6.54 8.40 15.27
CA VAL A 95 -6.47 7.37 16.31
C VAL A 95 -6.93 7.92 17.66
N ALA A 96 -6.58 9.16 18.01
CA ALA A 96 -7.03 9.83 19.23
C ALA A 96 -8.56 9.95 19.38
N LYS A 97 -9.33 9.72 18.31
CA LYS A 97 -10.81 9.74 18.34
C LYS A 97 -11.41 8.39 18.76
N LEU A 98 -10.58 7.35 18.89
CA LEU A 98 -11.01 6.02 19.32
C LEU A 98 -11.07 5.94 20.86
N PRO A 99 -11.72 4.91 21.41
CA PRO A 99 -11.56 4.55 22.82
C PRO A 99 -10.08 4.32 23.15
N ARG A 100 -9.65 4.68 24.36
CA ARG A 100 -8.24 4.57 24.75
C ARG A 100 -7.67 3.14 24.64
N ALA A 101 -8.49 2.13 24.89
CA ALA A 101 -8.13 0.72 24.74
C ALA A 101 -7.72 0.35 23.30
N ASP A 102 -8.21 1.09 22.31
CA ASP A 102 -7.98 0.85 20.88
C ASP A 102 -6.73 1.59 20.36
N HIS A 103 -6.13 2.50 21.17
CA HIS A 103 -5.00 3.32 20.74
C HIS A 103 -3.77 2.47 20.39
N VAL A 104 -3.29 1.65 21.32
CA VAL A 104 -2.08 0.83 21.13
C VAL A 104 -2.25 -0.16 19.98
N PRO A 105 -3.35 -0.95 19.90
CA PRO A 105 -3.55 -1.86 18.76
C PRO A 105 -3.65 -1.14 17.42
N SER A 106 -4.29 0.04 17.38
CA SER A 106 -4.36 0.84 16.14
C SER A 106 -2.99 1.30 15.67
N VAL A 107 -2.14 1.82 16.57
CA VAL A 107 -0.78 2.24 16.21
C VAL A 107 0.07 1.06 15.77
N ARG A 108 -0.04 -0.08 16.47
CA ARG A 108 0.63 -1.32 16.07
C ARG A 108 0.24 -1.74 14.66
N ALA A 109 -1.06 -1.80 14.36
CA ALA A 109 -1.54 -2.17 13.04
C ALA A 109 -1.09 -1.20 11.95
N VAL A 110 -1.02 0.10 12.23
CA VAL A 110 -0.49 1.10 11.28
C VAL A 110 0.96 0.81 10.92
N LEU A 111 1.79 0.46 11.91
CA LEU A 111 3.21 0.18 11.71
C LEU A 111 3.43 -1.17 11.04
N GLU A 112 2.79 -2.24 11.55
CA GLU A 112 2.97 -3.62 11.05
C GLU A 112 2.40 -3.81 9.64
N LEU A 113 1.21 -3.29 9.37
CA LEU A 113 0.51 -3.47 8.10
C LEU A 113 0.73 -2.30 7.13
N SER A 114 1.56 -1.32 7.51
CA SER A 114 1.80 -0.09 6.76
C SER A 114 0.49 0.57 6.29
N LEU A 115 -0.47 0.72 7.21
CA LEU A 115 -1.79 1.28 6.88
C LEU A 115 -1.65 2.71 6.37
N LYS A 116 -2.33 3.02 5.26
CA LYS A 116 -2.39 4.36 4.67
C LYS A 116 -3.40 5.22 5.44
N LYS A 117 -3.23 6.54 5.35
CA LYS A 117 -4.15 7.53 5.93
C LYS A 117 -5.64 7.23 5.68
N ASN A 118 -6.01 6.88 4.45
CA ASN A 118 -7.40 6.60 4.10
C ASN A 118 -7.92 5.31 4.74
N GLU A 119 -7.08 4.30 4.90
CA GLU A 119 -7.43 3.05 5.58
C GLU A 119 -7.68 3.31 7.07
N VAL A 120 -6.81 4.09 7.73
CA VAL A 120 -7.00 4.46 9.14
C VAL A 120 -8.27 5.28 9.34
N LEU A 121 -8.54 6.24 8.44
CA LEU A 121 -9.79 7.01 8.49
C LEU A 121 -11.02 6.10 8.41
N GLN A 122 -11.00 5.10 7.53
CA GLN A 122 -12.07 4.12 7.42
C GLN A 122 -12.18 3.26 8.69
N ILE A 123 -11.06 2.78 9.25
CA ILE A 123 -11.04 2.00 10.51
C ILE A 123 -11.70 2.82 11.63
N VAL A 124 -11.24 4.05 11.83
CA VAL A 124 -11.76 4.96 12.87
C VAL A 124 -13.26 5.23 12.66
N GLN A 125 -13.67 5.48 11.42
CA GLN A 125 -15.06 5.75 11.11
C GLN A 125 -15.97 4.53 11.37
N VAL A 126 -15.57 3.34 10.93
CA VAL A 126 -16.34 2.10 11.11
C VAL A 126 -16.41 1.72 12.59
N ARG A 127 -15.27 1.75 13.30
CA ARG A 127 -15.21 1.44 14.74
C ARG A 127 -16.12 2.35 15.54
N ARG A 128 -16.06 3.67 15.30
CA ARG A 128 -16.91 4.65 16.03
C ARG A 128 -18.39 4.54 15.71
N LYS A 129 -18.76 4.18 14.47
CA LYS A 129 -20.17 4.07 14.06
C LYS A 129 -20.81 2.76 14.50
N THR A 130 -20.05 1.66 14.49
CA THR A 130 -20.61 0.32 14.65
C THR A 130 -20.29 -0.32 16.01
N GLY A 131 -19.25 0.15 16.71
CA GLY A 131 -18.78 -0.48 17.94
C GLY A 131 -18.21 -1.89 17.75
N ARG A 132 -18.01 -2.34 16.50
CA ARG A 132 -17.40 -3.64 16.19
C ARG A 132 -15.98 -3.72 16.71
N GLU A 133 -15.55 -4.91 17.07
CA GLU A 133 -14.21 -5.23 17.56
C GLU A 133 -13.14 -4.76 16.56
N LEU A 134 -12.05 -4.16 17.07
CA LEU A 134 -11.11 -3.37 16.27
C LEU A 134 -10.34 -4.25 15.28
N GLU A 135 -9.89 -5.44 15.70
CA GLU A 135 -9.13 -6.36 14.85
C GLU A 135 -9.98 -6.80 13.66
N SER A 136 -11.25 -7.16 13.90
CA SER A 136 -12.20 -7.46 12.82
C SER A 136 -12.36 -6.32 11.80
N VAL A 137 -12.40 -5.06 12.26
CA VAL A 137 -12.50 -3.89 11.37
C VAL A 137 -11.23 -3.68 10.55
N ILE A 138 -10.05 -3.86 11.18
CA ILE A 138 -8.76 -3.77 10.49
C ILE A 138 -8.67 -4.83 9.40
N ASP A 139 -8.96 -6.08 9.73
CA ASP A 139 -8.95 -7.20 8.79
C ASP A 139 -9.86 -6.97 7.59
N GLN A 140 -11.07 -6.47 7.84
CA GLN A 140 -12.02 -6.17 6.78
C GLN A 140 -11.44 -5.14 5.79
N ILE A 141 -10.81 -4.07 6.28
CA ILE A 141 -10.27 -3.01 5.45
C ILE A 141 -9.01 -3.46 4.72
N VAL A 142 -8.12 -4.19 5.37
CA VAL A 142 -6.89 -4.73 4.76
C VAL A 142 -7.22 -5.70 3.62
N LYS A 143 -8.28 -6.52 3.76
CA LYS A 143 -8.77 -7.41 2.69
C LYS A 143 -9.28 -6.68 1.45
N THR A 144 -9.58 -5.38 1.54
CA THR A 144 -9.97 -4.58 0.35
C THR A 144 -8.79 -4.07 -0.47
N ARG A 145 -7.55 -4.28 -0.01
CA ARG A 145 -6.35 -3.84 -0.73
C ARG A 145 -6.30 -4.51 -2.11
N PRO A 146 -6.08 -3.74 -3.18
CA PRO A 146 -5.81 -4.32 -4.49
C PRO A 146 -4.55 -5.20 -4.44
N THR A 147 -4.68 -6.45 -4.85
CA THR A 147 -3.54 -7.34 -5.09
C THR A 147 -3.10 -7.20 -6.54
N PHE A 148 -1.87 -6.72 -6.76
CA PHE A 148 -1.31 -6.67 -8.10
C PHE A 148 -0.86 -8.07 -8.51
N ILE A 149 -1.56 -8.66 -9.48
CA ILE A 149 -1.16 -9.93 -10.09
C ILE A 149 -0.38 -9.58 -11.35
N LYS A 150 0.94 -9.83 -11.34
CA LYS A 150 1.77 -9.71 -12.54
C LYS A 150 1.57 -10.96 -13.39
N LYS A 151 1.15 -10.76 -14.63
CA LYS A 151 1.05 -11.83 -15.63
C LYS A 151 2.08 -11.58 -16.73
N TYR A 152 2.71 -12.63 -17.19
CA TYR A 152 3.69 -12.62 -18.27
C TYR A 152 3.05 -13.18 -19.52
N LEU A 153 3.16 -12.44 -20.63
CA LEU A 153 2.71 -12.87 -21.95
C LEU A 153 3.92 -13.29 -22.78
N PHE A 154 3.96 -14.56 -23.16
CA PHE A 154 4.95 -15.11 -24.06
C PHE A 154 4.35 -15.20 -25.45
N LEU A 155 5.05 -14.63 -26.43
CA LEU A 155 4.68 -14.67 -27.83
C LEU A 155 5.81 -15.38 -28.58
N GLY A 156 5.46 -16.40 -29.35
CA GLY A 156 6.42 -17.09 -30.21
C GLY A 156 5.83 -17.33 -31.59
N SER A 157 6.70 -17.62 -32.54
CA SER A 157 6.35 -17.93 -33.91
C SER A 157 6.54 -19.41 -34.23
N ILE A 158 5.74 -19.91 -35.15
CA ILE A 158 5.92 -21.25 -35.72
C ILE A 158 6.89 -21.10 -36.88
N THR A 159 8.03 -21.79 -36.84
CA THR A 159 9.10 -21.59 -37.83
C THR A 159 8.98 -22.56 -39.01
N ASN A 160 8.39 -23.73 -38.80
CA ASN A 160 8.28 -24.79 -39.81
C ASN A 160 7.01 -24.66 -40.67
N GLU A 161 7.18 -24.48 -41.98
CA GLU A 161 6.08 -24.33 -42.95
C GLU A 161 5.14 -25.54 -43.05
N ASN A 162 5.63 -26.75 -42.82
CA ASN A 162 4.78 -27.94 -42.83
C ASN A 162 3.84 -27.96 -41.61
N ILE A 163 4.35 -27.57 -40.44
CA ILE A 163 3.54 -27.42 -39.23
C ILE A 163 2.48 -26.33 -39.44
N LYS A 164 2.85 -25.17 -40.01
CA LYS A 164 1.89 -24.11 -40.33
C LYS A 164 0.74 -24.61 -41.20
N ARG A 165 1.06 -25.34 -42.29
CA ARG A 165 0.04 -25.92 -43.18
C ARG A 165 -0.90 -26.85 -42.42
N HIS A 166 -0.35 -27.72 -41.57
CA HIS A 166 -1.15 -28.63 -40.75
C HIS A 166 -2.02 -27.90 -39.71
N LEU A 167 -1.51 -26.83 -39.08
CA LEU A 167 -2.28 -26.01 -38.15
C LEU A 167 -3.39 -25.18 -38.83
N LEU A 168 -3.26 -24.88 -40.12
CA LEU A 168 -4.30 -24.20 -40.90
C LEU A 168 -5.48 -25.10 -41.25
N GLU A 169 -5.28 -26.41 -41.30
CA GLU A 169 -6.34 -27.40 -41.51
C GLU A 169 -7.16 -27.68 -40.25
N LYS A 170 -6.64 -27.27 -39.07
CA LYS A 170 -7.28 -27.45 -37.76
C LYS A 170 -8.14 -26.26 -37.38
N ASN A 171 -9.21 -26.55 -36.66
CA ASN A 171 -9.99 -25.51 -35.98
C ASN A 171 -9.24 -25.01 -34.72
N GLN A 172 -9.73 -23.92 -34.11
CA GLN A 172 -9.06 -23.30 -32.97
C GLN A 172 -8.97 -24.22 -31.75
N GLU A 173 -10.01 -25.00 -31.47
CA GLU A 173 -10.07 -25.92 -30.33
C GLU A 173 -9.03 -27.02 -30.46
N GLU A 174 -8.90 -27.61 -31.65
CA GLU A 174 -7.88 -28.62 -31.95
C GLU A 174 -6.46 -28.07 -31.79
N ARG A 175 -6.21 -26.82 -32.23
CA ARG A 175 -4.92 -26.16 -32.04
C ARG A 175 -4.62 -25.91 -30.57
N ASP A 176 -5.59 -25.43 -29.81
CA ASP A 176 -5.39 -25.14 -28.39
C ASP A 176 -5.20 -26.44 -27.58
N ASN A 177 -5.87 -27.53 -27.95
CA ASN A 177 -5.65 -28.86 -27.38
C ASN A 177 -4.23 -29.37 -27.64
N LEU A 178 -3.71 -29.20 -28.87
CA LEU A 178 -2.31 -29.53 -29.18
C LEU A 178 -1.34 -28.74 -28.32
N LEU A 179 -1.55 -27.42 -28.21
CA LEU A 179 -0.70 -26.58 -27.37
C LEU A 179 -0.75 -27.01 -25.90
N GLN A 180 -1.92 -27.38 -25.40
CA GLN A 180 -2.08 -27.85 -24.02
C GLN A 180 -1.30 -29.15 -23.76
N LEU A 181 -1.32 -30.10 -24.69
CA LEU A 181 -0.52 -31.33 -24.60
C LEU A 181 0.98 -31.02 -24.53
N ILE A 182 1.44 -30.10 -25.37
CA ILE A 182 2.85 -29.65 -25.37
C ILE A 182 3.22 -29.00 -24.04
N LEU A 183 2.34 -28.16 -23.50
CA LEU A 183 2.60 -27.52 -22.19
C LEU A 183 2.68 -28.55 -21.06
N ILE A 184 1.89 -29.62 -21.11
CA ILE A 184 1.98 -30.72 -20.14
C ILE A 184 3.35 -31.43 -20.28
N GLU A 185 3.76 -31.75 -21.50
CA GLU A 185 5.05 -32.40 -21.75
C GLU A 185 6.26 -31.55 -21.33
N LEU A 186 6.15 -30.23 -21.47
CA LEU A 186 7.18 -29.29 -21.03
C LEU A 186 7.13 -28.95 -19.53
N ALA A 187 6.26 -29.61 -18.76
CA ALA A 187 6.01 -29.31 -17.34
C ALA A 187 5.62 -27.83 -17.09
N LEU A 188 4.84 -27.28 -18.01
CA LEU A 188 4.32 -25.91 -18.05
C LEU A 188 2.78 -25.87 -18.00
N SER A 189 2.16 -26.87 -17.37
CA SER A 189 0.70 -27.01 -17.29
C SER A 189 -0.02 -25.99 -16.42
N ASP A 190 0.72 -25.17 -15.67
CA ASP A 190 0.20 -24.09 -14.83
C ASP A 190 0.11 -22.73 -15.56
N SER A 191 0.17 -22.74 -16.89
CA SER A 191 -0.23 -21.58 -17.69
C SER A 191 -1.67 -21.18 -17.34
N GLU A 192 -1.93 -19.88 -17.25
CA GLU A 192 -3.27 -19.34 -17.00
C GLU A 192 -4.10 -19.21 -18.27
N GLY A 193 -3.46 -19.32 -19.44
CA GLY A 193 -4.10 -19.34 -20.73
C GLY A 193 -3.10 -19.57 -21.85
N ALA A 194 -3.49 -20.32 -22.87
CA ALA A 194 -2.67 -20.62 -24.03
C ALA A 194 -3.52 -20.50 -25.29
N ARG A 195 -2.93 -20.03 -26.39
CA ARG A 195 -3.58 -19.99 -27.69
C ARG A 195 -2.59 -20.29 -28.80
N LEU A 196 -2.95 -21.24 -29.66
CA LEU A 196 -2.19 -21.58 -30.85
C LEU A 196 -2.91 -21.09 -32.11
N GLY A 197 -2.24 -20.21 -32.85
CA GLY A 197 -2.63 -19.76 -34.18
C GLY A 197 -2.01 -20.63 -35.27
N GLY A 198 -2.20 -20.22 -36.53
CA GLY A 198 -1.60 -20.93 -37.68
C GLY A 198 -0.09 -20.71 -37.81
N ASP A 199 0.40 -19.55 -37.37
CA ASP A 199 1.80 -19.12 -37.52
C ASP A 199 2.44 -18.60 -36.23
N LYS A 200 1.66 -18.47 -35.14
CA LYS A 200 2.08 -17.90 -33.86
C LYS A 200 1.39 -18.61 -32.70
N PHE A 201 1.97 -18.49 -31.52
CA PHE A 201 1.33 -18.89 -30.27
C PHE A 201 1.48 -17.81 -29.22
N SER A 202 0.54 -17.79 -28.28
CA SER A 202 0.59 -16.94 -27.09
C SER A 202 0.29 -17.74 -25.84
N ILE A 203 1.08 -17.53 -24.79
CA ILE A 203 0.91 -18.22 -23.52
C ILE A 203 1.02 -17.19 -22.40
N ILE A 204 0.09 -17.26 -21.45
CA ILE A 204 0.00 -16.39 -20.29
C ILE A 204 0.30 -17.21 -19.05
N GLY A 205 1.17 -16.71 -18.18
CA GLY A 205 1.47 -17.35 -16.90
C GLY A 205 1.92 -16.36 -15.82
N GLY A 206 1.94 -16.83 -14.58
CA GLY A 206 2.48 -16.09 -13.45
C GLY A 206 4.01 -16.05 -13.43
N GLU A 207 4.57 -15.50 -12.34
CA GLU A 207 6.03 -15.40 -12.16
C GLU A 207 6.74 -16.76 -12.14
N ALA A 208 6.15 -17.76 -11.49
CA ALA A 208 6.70 -19.13 -11.47
C ALA A 208 6.76 -19.75 -12.87
N PHE A 209 5.74 -19.50 -13.71
CA PHE A 209 5.74 -19.90 -15.12
C PHE A 209 6.86 -19.21 -15.87
N ALA A 210 7.00 -17.89 -15.70
CA ALA A 210 8.04 -17.13 -16.35
C ALA A 210 9.46 -17.62 -16.01
N GLU A 211 9.75 -17.90 -14.73
CA GLU A 211 11.05 -18.44 -14.34
C GLU A 211 11.32 -19.82 -14.94
N ARG A 212 10.33 -20.72 -14.99
CA ARG A 212 10.51 -22.02 -15.65
C ARG A 212 10.77 -21.89 -17.15
N THR A 213 10.07 -20.98 -17.85
CA THR A 213 10.30 -20.80 -19.29
C THR A 213 11.72 -20.32 -19.62
N LYS A 214 12.34 -19.53 -18.73
CA LYS A 214 13.74 -19.09 -18.90
C LYS A 214 14.76 -20.22 -18.74
N CYS A 215 14.41 -21.27 -18.00
CA CYS A 215 15.29 -22.41 -17.72
C CYS A 215 15.15 -23.54 -18.75
N LEU A 216 14.30 -23.39 -19.77
CA LEU A 216 14.16 -24.39 -20.82
C LEU A 216 15.37 -24.37 -21.76
N GLU A 217 15.91 -25.55 -22.04
CA GLU A 217 16.90 -25.79 -23.09
C GLU A 217 16.32 -26.82 -24.09
N PRO A 218 16.22 -26.50 -25.40
CA PRO A 218 16.55 -25.22 -26.03
C PRO A 218 15.59 -24.10 -25.60
N ASP A 219 15.79 -22.88 -26.11
CA ASP A 219 14.93 -21.76 -25.78
C ASP A 219 13.43 -22.10 -25.96
N PHE A 220 12.59 -21.40 -25.20
CA PHE A 220 11.16 -21.71 -25.10
C PHE A 220 10.46 -21.83 -26.46
N GLU A 221 10.76 -20.94 -27.40
CA GLU A 221 10.18 -20.97 -28.74
C GLU A 221 10.61 -22.20 -29.53
N THR A 222 11.89 -22.55 -29.45
CA THR A 222 12.44 -23.76 -30.09
C THR A 222 11.86 -25.03 -29.45
N ALA A 223 11.71 -25.06 -28.12
CA ALA A 223 11.12 -26.19 -27.41
C ALA A 223 9.68 -26.46 -27.87
N ILE A 224 8.86 -25.40 -28.00
CA ILE A 224 7.48 -25.51 -28.52
C ILE A 224 7.47 -25.99 -29.98
N ASN A 225 8.31 -25.41 -30.84
CA ASN A 225 8.40 -25.81 -32.25
C ASN A 225 8.86 -27.26 -32.42
N ASN A 226 9.80 -27.72 -31.60
CA ASN A 226 10.28 -29.11 -31.62
C ASN A 226 9.17 -30.09 -31.23
N GLN A 227 8.39 -29.77 -30.19
CA GLN A 227 7.29 -30.62 -29.75
C GLN A 227 6.12 -30.64 -30.74
N LEU A 228 5.78 -29.50 -31.34
CA LEU A 228 4.86 -29.46 -32.46
C LEU A 228 5.34 -30.33 -33.63
N GLY A 229 6.64 -30.30 -33.93
CA GLY A 229 7.23 -31.10 -35.00
C GLY A 229 7.06 -32.61 -34.78
N LYS A 230 7.19 -33.09 -33.54
CA LYS A 230 6.95 -34.49 -33.20
C LYS A 230 5.49 -34.89 -33.38
N LEU A 231 4.57 -34.12 -32.80
CA LEU A 231 3.13 -34.41 -32.84
C LEU A 231 2.51 -34.33 -34.25
N VAL A 232 3.13 -33.60 -35.18
CA VAL A 232 2.67 -33.50 -36.58
C VAL A 232 3.33 -34.57 -37.47
N SER A 233 4.41 -35.20 -37.01
CA SER A 233 5.11 -36.26 -37.76
C SER A 233 4.63 -37.67 -37.41
N GLU A 234 3.85 -37.82 -36.34
CA GLU A 234 3.11 -39.02 -35.95
C GLU A 234 1.73 -39.08 -36.63
#